data_AF-A0AAN8F092-F1
#
_entry.id   AF-A0AAN8F092-F1
#
_cell.length_a   1.000
_cell.length_b   1.000
_cell.length_c   1.000
_cell.angle_alpha   90.00
_cell.angle_beta   90.00
_cell.angle_gamma   90.00
#
_symmetry.space_group_name_H-M   'P 1'
#
loop_
_entity.id
_entity.type
_entity.pdbx_description
1 polymer ?
#
loop_
_entity_poly.entity_id
_entity_poly.type
_entity_poly.pdbx_seq_one_letter_code
_entity_poly.pdbx_strand_id
1 'polypeptide(L)'
;MKRIGLLCVARLCSVDASPSYRSIPSAVARKRSLVKRSSRLYCTHESPRSPPAAHSTIPVRFERGLPYLVITLPSRQESCQFSLRPLTDDVGNFCEQLHREDRGLDYVAVYTNDGIRVATSTSIEHLLQFGGFRLRLNDLYYDVTVSERTLEDQLGSDRLRQIDDLKATVATLHAALCVDEYKVGRERKLIQQLERAETELRPLHQ
;
A
#
# COMPACT_ATOMS: atom_id res chain seq x y z
N MET A 1 -0.05 -42.98 -26.70
CA MET A 1 -1.26 -42.44 -27.38
C MET A 1 -1.62 -41.13 -26.68
N LYS A 2 -1.06 -39.99 -27.10
CA LYS A 2 -1.55 -38.95 -28.05
C LYS A 2 -2.73 -38.09 -27.54
N ARG A 3 -2.51 -36.76 -27.63
CA ARG A 3 -3.38 -35.55 -27.51
C ARG A 3 -3.41 -34.94 -26.10
N ILE A 4 -2.86 -33.74 -25.78
CA ILE A 4 -2.76 -32.41 -26.43
C ILE A 4 -4.12 -31.80 -26.80
N GLY A 5 -4.46 -30.70 -26.14
CA GLY A 5 -5.48 -29.71 -26.51
C GLY A 5 -5.52 -28.61 -25.45
N LEU A 6 -4.73 -27.54 -25.59
CA LEU A 6 -4.98 -26.28 -26.31
C LEU A 6 -5.54 -25.19 -25.37
N LEU A 7 -4.71 -24.16 -25.19
CA LEU A 7 -5.08 -22.84 -24.67
C LEU A 7 -6.19 -22.24 -25.55
N CYS A 8 -7.13 -21.52 -24.91
CA CYS A 8 -7.95 -20.53 -25.61
C CYS A 8 -7.71 -19.15 -24.99
N VAL A 9 -7.17 -18.28 -25.83
CA VAL A 9 -6.89 -16.86 -25.60
C VAL A 9 -8.19 -16.09 -25.82
N ALA A 10 -8.70 -15.38 -24.81
CA ALA A 10 -9.80 -14.43 -25.00
C ALA A 10 -9.24 -13.01 -25.16
N ARG A 11 -9.41 -12.45 -26.36
CA ARG A 11 -9.10 -11.08 -26.76
C ARG A 11 -10.01 -10.06 -26.07
N LEU A 12 -9.41 -8.92 -25.77
CA LEU A 12 -10.07 -7.63 -25.56
C LEU A 12 -10.80 -7.15 -26.82
N CYS A 13 -12.01 -6.64 -26.66
CA CYS A 13 -12.62 -5.63 -27.54
C CYS A 13 -13.53 -4.71 -26.70
N SER A 14 -13.26 -3.41 -26.80
CA SER A 14 -14.06 -2.32 -26.25
C SER A 14 -15.12 -1.81 -27.25
N VAL A 15 -16.03 -1.02 -26.69
CA VAL A 15 -16.84 0.11 -27.22
C VAL A 15 -18.13 -0.11 -28.03
N ASP A 16 -19.21 0.33 -27.35
CA ASP A 16 -20.20 1.34 -27.76
C ASP A 16 -21.62 0.94 -28.22
N ALA A 17 -22.53 1.83 -27.78
CA ALA A 17 -23.87 2.16 -28.29
C ALA A 17 -25.13 1.60 -27.56
N SER A 18 -25.62 2.49 -26.67
CA SER A 18 -26.98 2.85 -26.24
C SER A 18 -28.25 2.40 -27.03
N PRO A 19 -29.45 2.51 -26.41
CA PRO A 19 -30.54 1.55 -26.55
C PRO A 19 -31.72 2.02 -27.44
N SER A 20 -32.51 1.06 -27.95
CA SER A 20 -33.79 1.34 -28.62
C SER A 20 -34.93 0.52 -28.02
N TYR A 21 -36.03 1.23 -27.79
CA TYR A 21 -37.26 0.88 -27.08
C TYR A 21 -38.05 -0.27 -27.74
N ARG A 22 -38.68 -1.13 -26.90
CA ARG A 22 -39.88 -1.88 -27.27
C ARG A 22 -40.98 -1.72 -26.22
N SER A 23 -42.15 -1.33 -26.70
CA SER A 23 -43.39 -1.04 -25.98
C SER A 23 -44.15 -2.30 -25.57
N ILE A 24 -44.82 -2.28 -24.41
CA ILE A 24 -45.88 -3.22 -24.03
C ILE A 24 -47.04 -2.39 -23.43
N PRO A 25 -48.31 -2.64 -23.81
CA PRO A 25 -49.44 -1.82 -23.39
C PRO A 25 -50.18 -2.39 -22.16
N SER A 26 -51.04 -1.52 -21.64
CA SER A 26 -52.32 -1.79 -20.95
C SER A 26 -52.40 -1.38 -19.47
N ALA A 27 -53.03 -0.22 -19.34
CA ALA A 27 -53.83 0.32 -18.25
C ALA A 27 -54.24 -0.62 -17.12
N VAL A 28 -53.92 -0.21 -15.88
CA VAL A 28 -54.79 -0.42 -14.72
C VAL A 28 -54.85 0.88 -13.92
N ALA A 29 -56.07 1.40 -13.77
CA ALA A 29 -56.38 2.59 -13.00
C ALA A 29 -56.06 2.38 -11.52
N ARG A 30 -55.27 3.29 -10.92
CA ARG A 30 -55.11 3.39 -9.46
C ARG A 30 -55.22 4.83 -8.99
N LYS A 31 -55.95 4.94 -7.88
CA LYS A 31 -56.53 6.12 -7.25
C LYS A 31 -55.48 7.22 -7.00
N ARG A 32 -55.86 8.47 -7.29
CA ARG A 32 -55.08 9.67 -6.95
C ARG A 32 -55.03 9.84 -5.43
N SER A 33 -53.91 9.51 -4.81
CA SER A 33 -53.53 10.07 -3.51
C SER A 33 -52.65 11.30 -3.75
N LEU A 34 -53.03 12.47 -3.23
CA LEU A 34 -52.16 13.63 -3.15
C LEU A 34 -50.98 13.30 -2.22
N VAL A 35 -49.85 12.90 -2.78
CA VAL A 35 -48.59 12.80 -2.04
C VAL A 35 -48.00 14.20 -1.96
N LYS A 36 -48.02 14.80 -0.76
CA LYS A 36 -47.26 16.03 -0.48
C LYS A 36 -45.79 15.75 -0.78
N ARG A 37 -45.25 16.40 -1.82
CA ARG A 37 -43.82 16.39 -2.11
C ARG A 37 -43.09 17.08 -0.95
N SER A 38 -42.54 16.29 -0.04
CA SER A 38 -41.52 16.75 0.89
C SER A 38 -40.25 17.00 0.08
N SER A 39 -40.00 18.27 -0.25
CA SER A 39 -38.72 18.72 -0.81
C SER A 39 -37.61 18.38 0.18
N ARG A 40 -36.89 17.27 -0.05
CA ARG A 40 -35.61 17.02 0.61
C ARG A 40 -34.62 18.05 0.05
N LEU A 41 -34.35 19.10 0.82
CA LEU A 41 -33.19 19.93 0.58
C LEU A 41 -31.94 19.07 0.81
N TYR A 42 -31.23 18.76 -0.25
CA TYR A 42 -29.87 18.25 -0.14
C TYR A 42 -29.01 19.43 0.26
N CYS A 43 -28.43 19.39 1.47
CA CYS A 43 -27.44 20.38 1.86
C CYS A 43 -26.24 20.24 0.92
N THR A 44 -26.08 21.17 -0.02
CA THR A 44 -24.81 21.38 -0.72
C THR A 44 -23.87 22.06 0.26
N HIS A 45 -23.29 21.30 1.17
CA HIS A 45 -22.15 21.80 1.92
C HIS A 45 -20.98 21.81 0.94
N GLU A 46 -20.55 22.99 0.50
CA GLU A 46 -19.23 23.12 -0.11
C GLU A 46 -18.23 22.64 0.95
N SER A 47 -17.57 21.51 0.68
CA SER A 47 -16.42 21.10 1.48
C SER A 47 -15.38 22.22 1.42
N PRO A 48 -14.77 22.61 2.55
CA PRO A 48 -13.67 23.56 2.54
C PRO A 48 -12.59 23.04 1.60
N ARG A 49 -12.24 23.81 0.56
CA ARG A 49 -11.25 23.40 -0.45
C ARG A 49 -9.81 23.39 0.08
N SER A 50 -9.60 23.85 1.31
CA SER A 50 -8.30 23.89 1.97
C SER A 50 -8.30 22.96 3.18
N PRO A 51 -7.29 22.08 3.33
CA PRO A 51 -7.19 21.23 4.50
C PRO A 51 -6.94 22.08 5.77
N PRO A 52 -7.30 21.59 6.96
CA PRO A 52 -7.19 22.34 8.22
C PRO A 52 -5.79 22.90 8.47
N ALA A 53 -5.67 24.01 9.21
CA ALA A 53 -4.37 24.56 9.57
C ALA A 53 -3.57 23.55 10.42
N ALA A 54 -2.27 23.43 10.15
CA ALA A 54 -1.39 22.59 10.96
C ALA A 54 -1.03 23.27 12.29
N HIS A 55 -0.93 22.47 13.35
CA HIS A 55 -0.50 22.90 14.68
C HIS A 55 0.99 23.20 14.74
N SER A 56 1.80 22.37 14.08
CA SER A 56 3.24 22.56 13.96
C SER A 56 3.81 21.79 12.78
N THR A 57 5.07 22.09 12.46
CA THR A 57 5.85 21.40 11.43
C THR A 57 6.84 20.45 12.08
N ILE A 58 6.89 19.20 11.62
CA ILE A 58 7.76 18.14 12.14
C ILE A 58 8.74 17.73 11.03
N PRO A 59 10.04 18.02 11.16
CA PRO A 59 11.01 17.56 10.18
C PRO A 59 11.29 16.07 10.37
N VAL A 60 11.36 15.32 9.27
CA VAL A 60 11.96 13.98 9.28
C VAL A 60 13.46 14.11 9.41
N ARG A 61 14.02 13.43 10.41
CA ARG A 61 15.48 13.35 10.62
C ARG A 61 15.97 11.97 10.25
N PHE A 62 17.22 11.89 9.81
CA PHE A 62 17.85 10.63 9.47
C PHE A 62 19.07 10.43 10.37
N GLU A 63 19.12 9.28 11.03
CA GLU A 63 20.29 8.86 11.81
C GLU A 63 20.70 7.47 11.35
N ARG A 64 21.96 7.31 10.94
CA ARG A 64 22.51 6.04 10.45
C ARG A 64 21.64 5.40 9.34
N GLY A 65 21.11 6.22 8.43
CA GLY A 65 20.27 5.77 7.32
C GLY A 65 18.81 5.45 7.67
N LEU A 66 18.40 5.59 8.94
CA LEU A 66 17.02 5.36 9.36
C LEU A 66 16.28 6.68 9.60
N PRO A 67 15.12 6.90 8.97
CA PRO A 67 14.29 8.06 9.24
C PRO A 67 13.62 7.93 10.61
N TYR A 68 13.54 9.04 11.33
CA TYR A 68 12.76 9.13 12.55
C TYR A 68 12.04 10.48 12.66
N LEU A 69 10.95 10.46 13.43
CA LEU A 69 10.09 11.59 13.74
C LEU A 69 10.09 11.82 15.24
N VAL A 70 10.09 13.08 15.67
CA VAL A 70 9.84 13.44 17.07
C VAL A 70 8.48 14.11 17.14
N ILE A 71 7.53 13.46 17.79
CA ILE A 71 6.13 13.86 17.83
C ILE A 71 5.75 14.11 19.29
N THR A 72 5.14 15.26 19.57
CA THR A 72 4.56 15.55 20.88
C THR A 72 3.20 14.86 20.99
N LEU A 73 3.10 13.85 21.85
CA LEU A 73 1.89 13.04 22.00
C LEU A 73 0.81 13.81 22.80
N PRO A 74 -0.44 13.86 22.33
CA PRO A 74 -1.46 14.76 22.87
C PRO A 74 -1.91 14.43 24.29
N SER A 75 -1.93 13.16 24.69
CA SER A 75 -2.44 12.78 26.02
C SER A 75 -1.52 13.20 27.16
N ARG A 76 -0.20 13.09 26.96
CA ARG A 76 0.82 13.34 27.99
C ARG A 76 1.61 14.63 27.76
N GLN A 77 1.49 15.24 26.58
CA GLN A 77 2.25 16.42 26.18
C GLN A 77 3.77 16.20 26.25
N GLU A 78 4.22 14.98 25.97
CA GLU A 78 5.64 14.60 25.94
C GLU A 78 6.09 14.28 24.52
N SER A 79 7.35 14.56 24.23
CA SER A 79 7.96 14.27 22.93
C SER A 79 8.41 12.81 22.88
N CYS A 80 7.89 12.04 21.93
CA CYS A 80 8.29 10.67 21.68
C CYS A 80 8.93 10.55 20.29
N GLN A 81 9.96 9.70 20.19
CA GLN A 81 10.69 9.45 18.95
C GLN A 81 10.20 8.16 18.29
N PHE A 82 9.80 8.25 17.02
CA PHE A 82 9.35 7.13 16.20
C PHE A 82 10.34 6.89 15.07
N SER A 83 11.04 5.76 15.10
CA SER A 83 11.92 5.32 14.02
C SER A 83 11.10 4.55 12.98
N LEU A 84 11.26 4.91 11.70
CA LEU A 84 10.55 4.28 10.60
C LEU A 84 11.49 3.37 9.82
N ARG A 85 10.95 2.29 9.24
CA ARG A 85 11.71 1.37 8.38
C ARG A 85 11.17 1.40 6.95
N PRO A 86 11.77 2.19 6.03
CA PRO A 86 11.26 2.41 4.68
C PRO A 86 10.90 1.15 3.89
N LEU A 87 11.71 0.09 4.04
CA LEU A 87 11.57 -1.16 3.27
C LEU A 87 10.57 -2.16 3.87
N THR A 88 10.35 -2.11 5.18
CA THR A 88 9.57 -3.16 5.89
C THR A 88 8.28 -2.64 6.49
N ASP A 89 8.21 -1.34 6.79
CA ASP A 89 7.01 -0.73 7.36
C ASP A 89 6.18 -0.03 6.28
N ASP A 90 4.89 0.03 6.54
CA ASP A 90 3.93 0.85 5.82
C ASP A 90 3.31 1.91 6.74
N VAL A 91 2.45 2.76 6.17
CA VAL A 91 1.70 3.79 6.91
C VAL A 91 0.87 3.18 8.05
N GLY A 92 0.31 1.99 7.85
CA GLY A 92 -0.45 1.26 8.86
C GLY A 92 0.41 0.94 10.08
N ASN A 93 1.58 0.33 9.88
CA ASN A 93 2.54 0.03 10.94
C ASN A 93 2.90 1.30 11.74
N PHE A 94 3.13 2.43 11.06
CA PHE A 94 3.43 3.70 11.72
C PHE A 94 2.24 4.21 12.56
N CYS A 95 1.02 4.19 12.00
CA CYS A 95 -0.18 4.57 12.74
C CYS A 95 -0.41 3.67 13.97
N GLU A 96 -0.15 2.36 13.86
CA GLU A 96 -0.26 1.43 14.99
C GLU A 96 0.80 1.69 16.06
N GLN A 97 2.03 2.04 15.68
CA GLN A 97 3.06 2.46 16.64
C GLN A 97 2.61 3.67 17.46
N LEU A 98 2.00 4.66 16.81
CA LEU A 98 1.44 5.85 17.48
C LEU A 98 0.33 5.48 18.47
N HIS A 99 -0.65 4.67 18.07
CA HIS A 99 -1.73 4.23 18.96
C HIS A 99 -1.23 3.39 20.14
N ARG A 100 -0.19 2.58 19.91
CA ARG A 100 0.39 1.72 20.96
C ARG A 100 1.09 2.56 22.03
N GLU A 101 1.75 3.64 21.62
CA GLU A 101 2.46 4.55 22.50
C GLU A 101 1.52 5.51 23.25
N ASP A 102 0.53 6.07 22.55
CA ASP A 102 -0.50 6.93 23.14
C ASP A 102 -1.90 6.33 22.94
N ARG A 103 -2.41 5.69 23.99
CA ARG A 103 -3.75 5.07 24.01
C ARG A 103 -4.91 6.08 24.00
N GLY A 104 -4.65 7.37 24.13
CA GLY A 104 -5.66 8.43 23.98
C GLY A 104 -5.82 8.90 22.52
N LEU A 105 -5.06 8.34 21.59
CA LEU A 105 -5.30 8.50 20.17
C LEU A 105 -6.43 7.57 19.73
N ASP A 106 -7.59 8.14 19.41
CA ASP A 106 -8.72 7.40 18.83
C ASP A 106 -8.62 7.33 17.30
N TYR A 107 -7.98 8.35 16.71
CA TYR A 107 -7.86 8.48 15.26
C TYR A 107 -6.45 8.92 14.86
N VAL A 108 -5.79 8.11 14.04
CA VAL A 108 -4.53 8.47 13.38
C VAL A 108 -4.66 8.23 11.88
N ALA A 109 -4.26 9.20 11.08
CA ALA A 109 -4.19 9.04 9.63
C ALA A 109 -3.13 9.94 9.01
N VAL A 110 -2.66 9.52 7.84
CA VAL A 110 -1.72 10.28 7.01
C VAL A 110 -2.45 10.78 5.76
N TYR A 111 -2.15 12.01 5.36
CA TYR A 111 -2.69 12.68 4.19
C TYR A 111 -1.56 13.25 3.35
N THR A 112 -1.77 13.38 2.04
CA THR A 112 -0.92 14.21 1.19
C THR A 112 -1.10 15.68 1.56
N ASN A 113 -0.19 16.55 1.10
CA ASN A 113 -0.31 18.00 1.32
C ASN A 113 -1.59 18.59 0.67
N ASP A 114 -2.13 17.92 -0.35
CA ASP A 114 -3.41 18.26 -0.98
C ASP A 114 -4.64 17.80 -0.18
N GLY A 115 -4.44 17.13 0.97
CA GLY A 115 -5.49 16.63 1.84
C GLY A 115 -6.09 15.28 1.42
N ILE A 116 -5.44 14.54 0.51
CA ILE A 116 -5.89 13.20 0.09
C ILE A 116 -5.38 12.18 1.10
N ARG A 117 -6.25 11.31 1.61
CA ARG A 117 -5.85 10.26 2.56
C ARG A 117 -4.91 9.26 1.90
N VAL A 118 -3.77 9.00 2.55
CA VAL A 118 -2.81 7.98 2.11
C VAL A 118 -3.27 6.61 2.61
N ALA A 119 -3.15 5.58 1.78
CA ALA A 119 -3.54 4.23 2.13
C ALA A 119 -2.60 3.66 3.21
N THR A 120 -3.13 2.80 4.09
CA THR A 120 -2.34 2.18 5.16
C THR A 120 -1.27 1.24 4.61
N SER A 121 -1.52 0.58 3.47
CA SER A 121 -0.56 -0.31 2.80
C SER A 121 0.52 0.42 2.01
N THR A 122 0.52 1.75 1.98
CA THR A 122 1.59 2.51 1.32
C THR A 122 2.88 2.36 2.12
N SER A 123 3.96 1.90 1.46
CA SER A 123 5.26 1.77 2.12
C SER A 123 5.77 3.12 2.64
N ILE A 124 6.51 3.07 3.74
CA ILE A 124 7.16 4.27 4.28
C ILE A 124 8.14 4.87 3.25
N GLU A 125 8.84 4.04 2.48
CA GLU A 125 9.71 4.50 1.40
C GLU A 125 8.97 5.41 0.41
N HIS A 126 7.80 4.98 -0.07
CA HIS A 126 7.03 5.77 -1.01
C HIS A 126 6.44 7.03 -0.36
N LEU A 127 6.02 6.95 0.91
CA LEU A 127 5.54 8.13 1.65
C LEU A 127 6.62 9.22 1.75
N LEU A 128 7.86 8.85 2.03
CA LEU A 128 8.97 9.80 2.16
C LEU A 128 9.35 10.48 0.83
N GLN A 129 9.09 9.81 -0.31
CA GLN A 129 9.30 10.38 -1.64
C GLN A 129 8.34 11.53 -1.98
N PHE A 130 7.27 11.73 -1.21
CA PHE A 130 6.35 12.86 -1.42
C PHE A 130 6.99 14.22 -1.06
N GLY A 131 8.15 14.24 -0.39
CA GLY A 131 8.80 15.46 0.11
C GLY A 131 8.12 16.07 1.34
N GLY A 132 6.89 15.68 1.62
CA GLY A 132 6.16 16.00 2.83
C GLY A 132 4.79 15.37 2.83
N PHE A 133 4.21 15.24 4.02
CA PHE A 133 2.86 14.73 4.21
C PHE A 133 2.26 15.35 5.47
N ARG A 134 0.96 15.18 5.64
CA ARG A 134 0.25 15.66 6.82
C ARG A 134 -0.16 14.51 7.73
N LEU A 135 0.28 14.55 8.98
CA LEU A 135 -0.11 13.59 10.01
C LEU A 135 -1.28 14.16 10.82
N ARG A 136 -2.35 13.38 10.98
CA ARG A 136 -3.49 13.71 11.83
C ARG A 136 -3.49 12.82 13.06
N LEU A 137 -3.55 13.44 14.25
CA LEU A 137 -3.72 12.82 15.56
C LEU A 137 -5.00 13.39 16.18
N ASN A 138 -6.09 12.64 16.19
CA ASN A 138 -7.43 13.11 16.54
C ASN A 138 -7.79 14.37 15.72
N ASP A 139 -7.97 15.51 16.37
CA ASP A 139 -8.29 16.78 15.70
C ASP A 139 -7.05 17.65 15.44
N LEU A 140 -5.86 17.16 15.77
CA LEU A 140 -4.59 17.85 15.56
C LEU A 140 -3.97 17.42 14.23
N TYR A 141 -3.48 18.40 13.48
CA TYR A 141 -2.79 18.23 12.21
C TYR A 141 -1.34 18.71 12.32
N TYR A 142 -0.41 17.93 11.77
CA TYR A 142 1.01 18.24 11.74
C TYR A 142 1.53 18.16 10.31
N ASP A 143 2.26 19.17 9.87
CA ASP A 143 2.92 19.15 8.58
C ASP A 143 4.30 18.50 8.74
N VAL A 144 4.44 17.31 8.16
CA VAL A 144 5.70 16.57 8.19
C VAL A 144 6.49 16.91 6.94
N THR A 145 7.72 17.41 7.13
CA THR A 145 8.59 17.83 6.03
C THR A 145 9.77 16.90 5.88
N VAL A 146 10.04 16.48 4.64
CA VAL A 146 11.18 15.64 4.30
C VAL A 146 12.15 16.52 3.50
N SER A 147 13.29 16.86 4.08
CA SER A 147 14.29 17.68 3.40
C SER A 147 14.91 16.90 2.23
N GLU A 148 14.80 17.43 1.01
CA GLU A 148 15.39 16.85 -0.20
C GLU A 148 16.89 16.58 -0.04
N ARG A 149 17.62 17.52 0.58
CA ARG A 149 19.06 17.37 0.86
C ARG A 149 19.37 16.11 1.68
N THR A 150 18.48 15.75 2.60
CA THR A 150 18.70 14.62 3.51
C THR A 150 18.41 13.29 2.83
N LEU A 151 17.47 13.26 1.88
CA LEU A 151 17.26 12.09 1.01
C LEU A 151 18.45 11.91 0.07
N GLU A 152 18.95 12.99 -0.56
CA GLU A 152 20.09 12.94 -1.47
C GLU A 152 21.40 12.54 -0.77
N ASP A 153 21.68 13.07 0.43
CA ASP A 153 22.91 12.78 1.18
C ASP A 153 22.95 11.35 1.75
N GLN A 154 21.80 10.80 2.18
CA GLN A 154 21.73 9.46 2.79
C GLN A 154 21.50 8.36 1.76
N LEU A 155 20.76 8.65 0.69
CA LEU A 155 20.37 7.66 -0.31
C LEU A 155 21.12 7.82 -1.63
N GLY A 156 21.86 8.91 -1.87
CA GLY A 156 22.65 9.13 -3.08
C GLY A 156 21.90 8.68 -4.33
N SER A 157 20.91 9.44 -4.79
CA SER A 157 19.95 9.08 -5.85
C SER A 157 20.55 8.24 -7.00
N ASP A 158 21.76 8.59 -7.46
CA ASP A 158 22.49 7.84 -8.50
C ASP A 158 22.90 6.42 -8.07
N ARG A 159 23.34 6.22 -6.83
CA ARG A 159 23.69 4.91 -6.27
C ARG A 159 22.46 4.04 -6.10
N LEU A 160 21.33 4.59 -5.65
CA LEU A 160 20.07 3.83 -5.58
C LEU A 160 19.63 3.37 -6.97
N ARG A 161 19.66 4.28 -7.95
CA ARG A 161 19.27 3.94 -9.32
C ARG A 161 20.16 2.85 -9.91
N GLN A 162 21.48 2.93 -9.67
CA GLN A 162 22.42 1.87 -10.04
C GLN A 162 22.09 0.53 -9.36
N ILE A 163 21.71 0.53 -8.08
CA ILE A 163 21.33 -0.68 -7.36
C ILE A 163 20.04 -1.28 -7.94
N ASP A 164 19.06 -0.45 -8.30
CA ASP A 164 17.81 -0.93 -8.88
C ASP A 164 18.01 -1.47 -10.30
N ASP A 165 18.87 -0.82 -11.11
CA ASP A 165 19.30 -1.33 -12.41
C ASP A 165 20.02 -2.69 -12.26
N LEU A 166 20.88 -2.82 -11.24
CA LEU A 166 21.54 -4.10 -10.93
C LEU A 166 20.53 -5.17 -10.51
N LYS A 167 19.56 -4.86 -9.64
CA LYS A 167 18.49 -5.80 -9.24
C LYS A 167 17.68 -6.26 -10.45
N ALA A 168 17.29 -5.34 -11.33
CA ALA A 168 16.55 -5.66 -12.56
C ALA A 168 17.37 -6.56 -13.50
N THR A 169 18.67 -6.27 -13.63
CA THR A 169 19.60 -7.09 -14.42
C THR A 169 19.73 -8.51 -13.83
N VAL A 170 19.88 -8.64 -12.52
CA VAL A 170 19.95 -9.94 -11.82
C VAL A 170 18.64 -10.73 -11.99
N ALA A 171 17.48 -10.07 -11.84
CA ALA A 171 16.19 -10.71 -12.05
C ALA A 171 16.03 -11.22 -13.49
N THR A 172 16.44 -10.41 -14.48
CA THR A 172 16.44 -10.79 -15.90
C THR A 172 17.33 -12.00 -16.15
N LEU A 173 18.53 -12.03 -15.57
CA LEU A 173 19.46 -13.16 -15.69
C LEU A 173 18.90 -14.42 -15.03
N HIS A 174 18.26 -14.30 -13.85
CA HIS A 174 17.62 -15.42 -13.15
C HIS A 174 16.49 -16.04 -13.99
N ALA A 175 15.70 -15.20 -14.66
CA ALA A 175 14.66 -15.63 -15.58
C ALA A 175 15.24 -16.28 -16.84
N ALA A 176 16.25 -15.67 -17.47
CA ALA A 176 16.87 -16.18 -18.69
C ALA A 176 17.56 -17.54 -18.50
N LEU A 177 18.13 -17.79 -17.32
CA LEU A 177 18.79 -19.06 -16.98
C LEU A 177 17.85 -20.10 -16.37
N CYS A 178 16.54 -19.84 -16.31
CA CYS A 178 15.52 -20.72 -15.70
C CYS A 178 15.92 -21.23 -14.31
N VAL A 179 16.50 -20.36 -13.47
CA VAL A 179 17.11 -20.78 -12.21
C VAL A 179 16.09 -21.38 -11.24
N ASP A 180 14.83 -20.92 -11.28
CA ASP A 180 13.75 -21.49 -10.45
C ASP A 180 13.44 -22.94 -10.83
N GLU A 181 13.37 -23.27 -12.12
CA GLU A 181 13.19 -24.65 -12.58
C GLU A 181 14.37 -25.53 -12.20
N TYR A 182 15.60 -25.01 -12.32
CA TYR A 182 16.79 -25.70 -11.86
C TYR A 182 16.76 -25.97 -10.35
N LYS A 183 16.36 -24.99 -9.53
CA LYS A 183 16.24 -25.12 -8.07
C LYS A 183 15.24 -26.23 -7.71
N VAL A 184 14.05 -26.22 -8.31
CA VAL A 184 13.03 -27.27 -8.11
C VAL A 184 13.53 -28.64 -8.56
N GLY A 185 14.19 -28.71 -9.71
CA GLY A 185 14.77 -29.95 -10.22
C GLY A 185 15.86 -30.50 -9.30
N ARG A 186 16.70 -29.62 -8.73
CA ARG A 186 17.74 -30.00 -7.77
C ARG A 186 17.16 -30.45 -6.43
N GLU A 187 16.13 -29.78 -5.93
CA GLU A 187 15.40 -30.20 -4.73
C GLU A 187 14.87 -31.63 -4.87
N ARG A 188 14.20 -31.94 -5.99
CA ARG A 188 13.70 -33.30 -6.26
C ARG A 188 14.81 -34.35 -6.26
N LYS A 189 15.98 -34.03 -6.84
CA LYS A 189 17.13 -34.95 -6.85
C LYS A 189 17.67 -35.20 -5.44
N LEU A 190 17.76 -34.14 -4.61
CA LEU A 190 18.22 -34.24 -3.23
C LEU A 190 17.25 -35.09 -2.40
N ILE A 191 15.95 -34.90 -2.54
CA ILE A 191 14.92 -35.73 -1.88
C ILE A 191 15.09 -37.20 -2.28
N GLN A 192 15.28 -37.49 -3.57
CA GLN A 192 15.43 -38.87 -4.04
C GLN A 192 16.73 -39.52 -3.55
N GLN A 193 17.81 -38.74 -3.39
CA GLN A 193 19.06 -39.21 -2.78
C GLN A 193 18.89 -39.49 -1.28
N LEU A 194 18.15 -38.63 -0.57
CA LEU A 194 17.81 -38.83 0.84
C LEU A 194 17.04 -40.14 1.03
N GLU A 195 15.98 -40.37 0.26
CA GLU A 195 15.15 -41.59 0.33
C GLU A 195 15.98 -42.87 0.09
N ARG A 196 16.93 -42.82 -0.85
CA ARG A 196 17.84 -43.94 -1.12
C ARG A 196 18.76 -44.21 0.07
N ALA A 197 19.41 -43.18 0.58
CA ALA A 197 20.29 -43.30 1.74
C ALA A 197 19.54 -43.82 2.97
N GLU A 198 18.33 -43.33 3.23
CA GLU A 198 17.48 -43.82 4.31
C GLU A 198 17.10 -45.30 4.14
N THR A 199 16.85 -45.74 2.90
CA THR A 199 16.56 -47.14 2.60
C THR A 199 17.77 -48.04 2.84
N GLU A 200 18.97 -47.59 2.45
CA GLU A 200 20.23 -48.31 2.65
C GLU A 200 20.64 -48.40 4.12
N LEU A 201 20.35 -47.38 4.93
CA LEU A 201 20.65 -47.36 6.36
C LEU A 201 19.65 -48.19 7.19
N ARG A 202 18.41 -48.38 6.72
CA ARG A 202 17.36 -49.12 7.42
C ARG A 202 17.77 -50.52 7.93
N PRO A 203 18.48 -51.37 7.18
CA PRO A 203 18.96 -52.67 7.68
C PRO A 203 20.11 -52.57 8.70
N LEU A 204 20.84 -51.46 8.77
CA LEU A 204 21.98 -51.26 9.68
C LEU A 204 21.56 -50.72 11.05
N HIS A 205 20.31 -50.30 11.19
CA HIS A 205 19.73 -49.80 12.44
C HIS A 205 19.01 -50.89 13.26
N GLN A 206 19.02 -52.15 12.80
CA GLN A 206 18.55 -53.34 13.56
C GLN A 206 19.72 -54.02 14.26
#